data_AF-F7NKB1-F1
#
_entry.id   AF-F7NKB1-F1
#
_cell.length_a   1.000
_cell.length_b   1.000
_cell.length_c   1.000
_cell.angle_alpha   90.00
_cell.angle_beta   90.00
_cell.angle_gamma   90.00
#
_symmetry.space_group_name_H-M   'P 1'
#
loop_
_entity.id
_entity.type
_entity.pdbx_description
1 polymer ?
#
loop_
_entity_poly.entity_id
_entity_poly.type
_entity_poly.pdbx_seq_one_letter_code
_entity_poly.pdbx_strand_id
1 'polypeptide(L)'
;MSREIKFRGKSLATGKWVIGYLVKMFGVISIMQFGDENTVYSVDPATVGQYTGFQDLYRGDICKDETGAIVEIIWSDRHQWAGLVIKGHRLSQGQTFPLWQWDPSKADLGQKLEKIGTRWDNPELLGGAS
;
A
#
# COMPACT_ATOMS: atom_id res chain seq x y z
N MET A 1 -21.31 0.70 8.09
CA MET A 1 -20.00 1.15 8.64
C MET A 1 -19.38 2.13 7.68
N SER A 2 -18.79 3.22 8.17
CA SER A 2 -18.07 4.22 7.37
C SER A 2 -16.67 3.72 7.02
N ARG A 3 -16.29 3.78 5.73
CA ARG A 3 -14.92 3.47 5.30
C ARG A 3 -13.98 4.59 5.72
N GLU A 4 -12.87 4.26 6.37
CA GLU A 4 -11.81 5.24 6.64
C GLU A 4 -11.13 5.64 5.32
N ILE A 5 -11.09 6.95 5.04
CA ILE A 5 -10.46 7.50 3.85
C ILE A 5 -9.22 8.28 4.27
N LYS A 6 -8.06 7.64 4.12
CA LYS A 6 -6.75 8.26 4.32
C LYS A 6 -5.78 7.90 3.21
N PHE A 7 -4.85 8.80 2.95
CA PHE A 7 -3.81 8.65 1.95
C PHE A 7 -2.46 8.94 2.56
N ARG A 8 -1.41 8.44 1.93
CA ARG A 8 -0.03 8.81 2.23
C ARG A 8 0.72 9.18 0.96
N GLY A 9 1.80 9.93 1.10
CA GLY A 9 2.75 10.24 0.02
C GLY A 9 4.09 10.68 0.60
N LYS A 10 5.16 10.64 -0.19
CA LYS A 10 6.44 11.22 0.19
C LYS A 10 6.42 12.72 -0.05
N SER A 11 6.70 13.49 1.01
CA SER A 11 6.85 14.94 0.94
C SER A 11 7.97 15.33 -0.03
N LEU A 12 7.68 16.23 -0.96
CA LEU A 12 8.70 16.78 -1.87
C LEU A 12 9.76 17.60 -1.12
N ALA A 13 9.41 18.18 0.04
CA ALA A 13 10.30 19.01 0.83
C ALA A 13 11.27 18.19 1.69
N THR A 14 10.80 17.07 2.27
CA THR A 14 11.58 16.31 3.27
C THR A 14 11.93 14.89 2.84
N GLY A 15 11.32 14.36 1.78
CA GLY A 15 11.42 12.96 1.38
C GLY A 15 10.72 11.97 2.31
N LYS A 16 10.16 12.42 3.44
CA LYS A 16 9.48 11.58 4.43
C LYS A 16 8.04 11.30 4.03
N TRP A 17 7.53 10.15 4.47
CA TRP A 17 6.11 9.80 4.36
C TRP A 17 5.26 10.71 5.25
N VAL A 18 4.19 11.26 4.67
CA VAL A 18 3.14 12.02 5.36
C VAL A 18 1.79 11.35 5.12
N ILE A 19 0.88 11.41 6.09
CA ILE A 19 -0.45 10.77 6.06
C ILE A 19 -1.52 11.84 6.30
N GLY A 20 -2.63 11.77 5.55
CA GLY A 20 -3.66 12.79 5.61
C GLY A 20 -4.75 12.62 4.56
N TYR A 21 -5.48 13.69 4.29
CA TYR A 21 -6.42 13.80 3.18
C TYR A 21 -5.68 14.15 1.89
N LEU A 22 -6.00 13.44 0.80
CA LEU A 22 -5.48 13.77 -0.52
C LEU A 22 -6.22 14.99 -1.06
N VAL A 23 -5.47 16.04 -1.36
CA VAL A 23 -6.01 17.29 -1.90
C VAL A 23 -5.20 17.73 -3.10
N LYS A 24 -5.82 18.54 -3.97
CA LYS A 24 -5.12 19.20 -5.07
C LYS A 24 -5.25 20.71 -4.90
N MET A 25 -4.15 21.37 -4.56
CA MET A 25 -4.11 22.83 -4.37
C MET A 25 -3.27 23.45 -5.48
N PHE A 26 -3.83 24.39 -6.23
CA PHE A 26 -3.13 25.12 -7.28
C PHE A 26 -2.40 24.19 -8.29
N GLY A 27 -3.00 23.05 -8.62
CA GLY A 27 -2.41 22.08 -9.55
C GLY A 27 -1.47 21.04 -8.89
N VAL A 28 -1.07 21.24 -7.64
CA VAL A 28 -0.13 20.38 -6.93
C VAL A 28 -0.88 19.35 -6.09
N ILE A 29 -0.45 18.09 -6.16
CA ILE A 29 -0.96 17.02 -5.32
C ILE A 29 -0.31 17.11 -3.94
N SER A 30 -1.16 17.15 -2.91
CA SER A 30 -0.72 17.36 -1.54
C SER A 30 -1.47 16.45 -0.57
N ILE A 31 -0.88 16.26 0.60
CA ILE A 31 -1.49 15.59 1.75
C ILE A 31 -1.73 16.64 2.83
N MET A 32 -2.99 16.84 3.19
CA MET A 32 -3.43 17.72 4.28
C MET A 32 -3.54 16.91 5.58
N GLN A 33 -2.96 17.40 6.67
CA GLN A 33 -2.95 16.71 7.96
C GLN A 33 -4.37 16.59 8.56
N PHE A 34 -4.63 15.49 9.25
CA PHE A 34 -5.90 15.31 9.96
C PHE A 34 -6.05 16.31 11.10
N GLY A 35 -7.22 16.96 11.17
CA GLY A 35 -7.54 17.90 12.23
C GLY A 35 -6.80 19.25 12.14
N ASP A 36 -5.98 19.46 11.11
CA ASP A 36 -5.30 20.72 10.85
C ASP A 36 -5.28 21.04 9.35
N GLU A 37 -6.24 21.84 8.92
CA GLU A 37 -6.39 22.25 7.52
C GLU A 37 -5.28 23.20 7.05
N ASN A 38 -4.51 23.79 7.97
CA ASN A 38 -3.40 24.69 7.62
C ASN A 38 -2.09 23.94 7.35
N THR A 39 -2.01 22.67 7.75
CA THR A 39 -0.81 21.86 7.53
C THR A 39 -0.97 20.99 6.29
N VAL A 40 -0.31 21.42 5.21
CA VAL A 40 -0.39 20.80 3.88
C VAL A 40 1.01 20.51 3.35
N TYR A 41 1.22 19.27 2.93
CA TYR A 41 2.49 18.82 2.38
C TYR A 41 2.33 18.52 0.89
N SER A 42 3.01 19.23 0.01
CA SER A 42 3.16 18.81 -1.39
C SER A 42 3.92 17.49 -1.44
N VAL A 43 3.38 16.51 -2.19
CA VAL A 43 3.93 15.15 -2.26
C VAL A 43 4.24 14.75 -3.69
N ASP A 44 5.15 13.78 -3.86
CA ASP A 44 5.35 13.13 -5.14
C ASP A 44 4.08 12.33 -5.51
N PRO A 45 3.38 12.70 -6.61
CA PRO A 45 2.16 12.01 -7.04
C PRO A 45 2.37 10.50 -7.26
N ALA A 46 3.57 10.09 -7.68
CA ALA A 46 3.86 8.68 -7.95
C ALA A 46 3.84 7.82 -6.67
N THR A 47 4.08 8.45 -5.51
CA THR A 47 4.12 7.80 -4.19
C THR A 47 2.78 7.78 -3.47
N VAL A 48 1.76 8.43 -4.05
CA VAL A 48 0.44 8.51 -3.42
C VAL A 48 -0.17 7.11 -3.33
N GLY A 49 -0.43 6.70 -2.08
CA GLY A 49 -1.07 5.44 -1.76
C GLY A 49 -2.31 5.67 -0.91
N GLN A 50 -3.42 5.06 -1.30
CA GLN A 50 -4.64 5.05 -0.49
C GLN A 50 -4.58 3.90 0.51
N TYR A 51 -5.10 4.14 1.71
CA TYR A 51 -5.31 3.08 2.70
C TYR A 51 -6.35 2.07 2.21
N THR A 52 -6.02 0.80 2.38
CA THR A 52 -6.84 -0.33 1.92
C THR A 52 -8.04 -0.61 2.83
N GLY A 53 -8.01 -0.16 4.09
CA GLY A 53 -8.94 -0.63 5.12
C GLY A 53 -8.49 -1.91 5.81
N PHE A 54 -7.32 -2.44 5.46
CA PHE A 54 -6.82 -3.74 5.90
C PHE A 54 -5.39 -3.63 6.47
N GLN A 55 -5.20 -4.07 7.72
CA GLN A 55 -3.90 -4.16 8.40
C GLN A 55 -2.99 -2.91 8.30
N ASP A 56 -3.58 -1.70 8.27
CA ASP A 56 -2.86 -0.42 8.02
C ASP A 56 -2.01 -0.41 6.73
N LEU A 57 -2.41 -1.17 5.71
CA LEU A 57 -1.72 -1.27 4.43
C LEU A 57 -2.22 -0.24 3.42
N TYR A 58 -1.30 0.28 2.61
CA TYR A 58 -1.57 1.23 1.54
C TYR A 58 -1.13 0.66 0.20
N ARG A 59 -1.65 1.22 -0.89
CA ARG A 59 -1.13 0.95 -2.24
C ARG A 59 0.39 1.14 -2.28
N GLY A 60 1.08 0.18 -2.88
CA GLY A 60 2.53 0.15 -3.04
C GLY A 60 3.28 -0.33 -1.80
N ASP A 61 2.61 -0.74 -0.72
CA ASP A 61 3.25 -1.53 0.32
C ASP A 61 3.70 -2.88 -0.23
N ILE A 62 4.86 -3.35 0.24
CA ILE A 62 5.38 -4.68 -0.02
C ILE A 62 5.30 -5.46 1.28
N CYS A 63 4.67 -6.62 1.21
CA CYS A 63 4.41 -7.48 2.35
C CYS A 63 4.96 -8.88 2.13
N LYS A 64 5.25 -9.56 3.23
CA LYS A 64 5.65 -10.96 3.27
C LYS A 64 4.64 -11.74 4.10
N ASP A 65 4.21 -12.89 3.62
CA ASP A 65 3.39 -13.82 4.40
C ASP A 65 4.23 -14.85 5.17
N GLU A 66 3.58 -15.67 5.99
CA GLU A 66 4.26 -16.65 6.85
C GLU A 66 4.91 -17.79 6.04
N THR A 67 4.47 -18.03 4.80
CA THR A 67 5.16 -18.96 3.87
C THR A 67 6.40 -18.36 3.21
N GLY A 68 6.63 -17.06 3.39
CA GLY A 68 7.72 -16.32 2.75
C GLY A 68 7.38 -15.84 1.34
N ALA A 69 6.11 -15.89 0.91
CA ALA A 69 5.70 -15.25 -0.32
C ALA A 69 5.76 -13.73 -0.16
N ILE A 70 6.22 -13.03 -1.20
CA ILE A 70 6.31 -11.56 -1.23
C ILE A 70 5.22 -11.04 -2.16
N VAL A 71 4.43 -10.08 -1.67
CA VAL A 71 3.34 -9.47 -2.41
C VAL A 71 3.43 -7.94 -2.39
N GLU A 72 3.04 -7.31 -3.49
CA GLU A 72 2.81 -5.86 -3.56
C GLU A 72 1.31 -5.56 -3.44
N ILE A 73 0.96 -4.58 -2.60
CA ILE A 73 -0.42 -4.12 -2.45
C ILE A 73 -0.80 -3.21 -3.62
N ILE A 74 -1.76 -3.64 -4.43
CA ILE A 74 -2.21 -2.93 -5.63
C ILE A 74 -3.73 -2.79 -5.67
N TRP A 75 -4.20 -1.91 -6.56
CA TRP A 75 -5.58 -1.97 -7.03
C TRP A 75 -5.66 -2.96 -8.21
N SER A 76 -6.69 -3.80 -8.20
CA SER A 76 -7.02 -4.80 -9.21
C SER A 76 -8.47 -4.61 -9.61
N ASP A 77 -8.76 -4.58 -10.91
CA ASP A 77 -10.15 -4.47 -11.38
C ASP A 77 -11.00 -5.69 -11.00
N ARG A 78 -10.37 -6.83 -10.74
CA ARG A 78 -11.04 -8.07 -10.32
C ARG A 78 -11.27 -8.14 -8.82
N HIS A 79 -10.28 -7.72 -8.03
CA HIS A 79 -10.25 -7.96 -6.58
C HIS A 79 -10.30 -6.69 -5.74
N GLN A 80 -10.39 -5.51 -6.36
CA GLN A 80 -10.24 -4.21 -5.70
C GLN A 80 -8.85 -4.10 -5.06
N TRP A 81 -8.75 -3.95 -3.74
CA TRP A 81 -7.47 -4.07 -3.06
C TRP A 81 -6.99 -5.53 -3.07
N ALA A 82 -5.77 -5.74 -3.58
CA ALA A 82 -5.20 -7.05 -3.81
C ALA A 82 -3.70 -7.10 -3.52
N GLY A 83 -3.21 -8.29 -3.19
CA GLY A 83 -1.78 -8.60 -3.20
C GLY A 83 -1.38 -9.19 -4.56
N LEU A 84 -0.51 -8.50 -5.28
CA LEU A 84 0.19 -9.02 -6.46
C LEU A 84 1.39 -9.84 -6.01
N VAL A 85 1.46 -11.11 -6.39
CA VAL A 85 2.56 -12.00 -6.01
C VAL A 85 3.83 -11.64 -6.78
N ILE A 86 4.79 -11.06 -6.09
CA ILE A 86 6.12 -10.73 -6.59
C ILE A 86 7.03 -11.95 -6.54
N LYS A 87 7.02 -12.65 -5.41
CA LYS A 87 7.73 -13.93 -5.23
C LYS A 87 6.77 -14.94 -4.64
N GLY A 88 6.49 -15.97 -5.42
CA GLY A 88 5.60 -17.05 -5.03
C GLY A 88 6.31 -18.11 -4.18
N HIS A 89 5.55 -18.74 -3.28
CA HIS A 89 5.88 -20.07 -2.76
C HIS A 89 4.74 -21.02 -3.15
N ARG A 90 3.62 -20.99 -2.41
CA ARG A 90 2.40 -21.72 -2.79
C ARG A 90 1.54 -20.96 -3.80
N LEU A 91 1.69 -19.64 -3.84
CA LEU A 91 1.00 -18.76 -4.78
C LEU A 91 1.85 -18.57 -6.03
N SER A 92 1.24 -18.59 -7.21
CA SER A 92 1.94 -18.36 -8.47
C SER A 92 2.34 -16.89 -8.61
N GLN A 93 3.60 -16.65 -9.00
CA GLN A 93 4.10 -15.31 -9.30
C GLN A 93 3.28 -14.63 -10.42
N GLY A 94 3.09 -13.32 -10.29
CA GLY A 94 2.30 -12.50 -11.23
C GLY A 94 0.79 -12.60 -11.05
N GLN A 95 0.29 -13.51 -10.20
CA GLN A 95 -1.13 -13.58 -9.87
C GLN A 95 -1.51 -12.55 -8.81
N THR A 96 -2.76 -12.11 -8.85
CA THR A 96 -3.34 -11.22 -7.83
C THR A 96 -4.34 -11.98 -6.99
N PHE A 97 -4.29 -11.77 -5.67
CA PHE A 97 -5.23 -12.35 -4.73
C PHE A 97 -5.90 -11.26 -3.89
N PRO A 98 -7.18 -11.40 -3.55
CA PRO A 98 -7.87 -10.43 -2.71
C PRO A 98 -7.30 -10.42 -1.29
N LEU A 99 -7.29 -9.24 -0.63
CA LEU A 99 -6.64 -9.11 0.69
C LEU A 99 -7.24 -9.99 1.79
N TRP A 100 -8.52 -10.39 1.69
CA TRP A 100 -9.15 -11.28 2.66
C TRP A 100 -8.47 -12.65 2.75
N GLN A 101 -7.67 -13.06 1.75
CA GLN A 101 -6.89 -14.29 1.82
C GLN A 101 -5.86 -14.27 2.97
N TRP A 102 -5.42 -13.08 3.37
CA TRP A 102 -4.52 -12.86 4.50
C TRP A 102 -5.24 -12.31 5.73
N ASP A 103 -6.58 -12.42 5.79
CA ASP A 103 -7.35 -12.02 6.95
C ASP A 103 -7.35 -13.16 7.98
N PRO A 104 -6.70 -12.97 9.16
CA PRO A 104 -6.63 -14.00 10.19
C PRO A 104 -8.01 -14.41 10.74
N SER A 105 -9.05 -13.58 10.53
CA SER A 105 -10.42 -13.85 10.99
C SER A 105 -11.26 -14.65 10.00
N LYS A 106 -10.80 -14.84 8.75
CA LYS A 106 -11.62 -15.34 7.64
C LYS A 106 -11.18 -16.68 7.05
N ALA A 107 -10.07 -17.29 7.50
CA ALA A 107 -9.61 -18.55 6.91
C ALA A 107 -8.90 -19.47 7.90
N ASP A 108 -9.04 -20.78 7.68
CA ASP A 108 -8.25 -21.86 8.30
C ASP A 108 -6.74 -21.79 7.97
N LEU A 109 -6.37 -20.88 7.06
CA LEU A 109 -5.02 -20.59 6.57
C LEU A 109 -4.64 -19.11 6.75
N GLY A 110 -5.37 -18.35 7.58
CA GLY A 110 -5.27 -16.89 7.70
C GLY A 110 -3.89 -16.43 8.19
N GLN A 111 -2.99 -16.19 7.25
CA GLN A 111 -1.63 -15.70 7.52
C GLN A 111 -1.65 -14.18 7.56
N LYS A 112 -0.99 -13.60 8.56
CA LYS A 112 -0.84 -12.15 8.64
C LYS A 112 0.17 -11.67 7.59
N LEU A 113 -0.10 -10.51 6.98
CA LEU A 113 0.90 -9.84 6.16
C LEU A 113 1.84 -9.03 7.07
N GLU A 114 3.13 -9.32 7.00
CA GLU A 114 4.17 -8.46 7.55
C GLU A 114 4.58 -7.45 6.49
N LYS A 115 4.40 -6.15 6.75
CA LYS A 115 4.94 -5.10 5.87
C LYS A 115 6.47 -5.07 5.99
N ILE A 116 7.15 -5.28 4.87
CA ILE A 116 8.63 -5.31 4.79
C ILE A 116 9.22 -4.13 4.01
N GLY A 117 8.39 -3.33 3.33
CA GLY A 117 8.87 -2.20 2.57
C GLY A 117 7.79 -1.51 1.75
N THR A 118 8.21 -0.65 0.83
CA THR A 118 7.34 -0.06 -0.20
C THR A 118 8.01 -0.17 -1.56
N ARG A 119 7.23 -0.11 -2.65
CA ARG A 119 7.80 -0.11 -4.01
C ARG A 119 8.76 1.04 -4.31
N TRP A 120 8.71 2.11 -3.51
CA TRP A 120 9.53 3.31 -3.70
C TRP A 120 10.75 3.36 -2.79
N ASP A 121 10.67 2.79 -1.59
CA ASP A 121 11.81 2.70 -0.66
C ASP A 121 12.63 1.42 -0.89
N ASN A 122 11.98 0.37 -1.41
CA ASN A 122 12.54 -0.96 -1.58
C ASN A 122 12.31 -1.52 -2.99
N PRO A 123 12.71 -0.80 -4.06
CA PRO A 123 12.52 -1.27 -5.43
C PRO A 123 13.22 -2.62 -5.70
N GLU A 124 14.28 -2.95 -4.97
CA GLU A 124 14.99 -4.24 -5.03
C GLU A 124 14.09 -5.44 -4.72
N LEU A 125 13.04 -5.25 -3.92
CA LEU A 125 12.11 -6.32 -3.56
C LEU A 125 11.15 -6.69 -4.70
N LEU A 126 11.02 -5.86 -5.74
CA LEU A 126 10.11 -6.10 -6.86
C LEU A 126 10.64 -7.11 -7.89
N GLY A 127 11.89 -7.55 -7.76
CA GLY A 127 12.48 -8.53 -8.67
C GLY A 127 12.61 -7.99 -10.10
N GLY A 128 13.63 -7.17 -10.34
CA GLY A 128 14.17 -7.00 -11.69
C GLY A 128 14.97 -8.25 -12.06
N ALA A 129 14.72 -8.81 -13.23
CA ALA A 129 15.51 -9.92 -13.76
C ALA A 129 17.01 -9.56 -13.79
N SER A 130 17.83 -10.40 -13.17
CA SER A 130 19.20 -10.65 -13.62
C SER A 130 19.16 -11.80 -14.61
#